data_AF-C6WW67-F1
#
_entry.id   AF-C6WW67-F1
#
_cell.length_a   1.000
_cell.length_b   1.000
_cell.length_c   1.000
_cell.angle_alpha   90.00
_cell.angle_beta   90.00
_cell.angle_gamma   90.00
#
_symmetry.space_group_name_H-M   'P 1'
#
loop_
_entity.id
_entity.type
_entity.pdbx_description
1 polymer ?
#
loop_
_entity_poly.entity_id
_entity_poly.type
_entity_poly.pdbx_seq_one_letter_code
_entity_poly.pdbx_strand_id
1 'polypeptide(L)'
;METKTLPIAELRKLLAAVSDHGKQHLVEVEADLLQTTFLLSEAIEKLSTSFTAVHDAVCAQQQVLDALVAKYAIEEPILEKLDSYKSKIGNEVNVVITSLQFQDLTSQLVARTIKRVNGLKDLLHELEAHSNEMDPGHEHEEIVKFLEEMNRSLQVGSSALSGGLRKSVGQQDMATGEIDLF
;
A
#
# COMPACT_ATOMS: atom_id res chain seq x y z
N MET A 1 46.77 4.60 13.94
CA MET A 1 45.61 3.68 14.03
C MET A 1 45.79 2.64 12.95
N GLU A 2 46.13 1.41 13.32
CA GLU A 2 46.18 0.30 12.36
C GLU A 2 44.75 0.02 11.88
N THR A 3 44.49 0.29 10.61
CA THR A 3 43.27 -0.17 9.93
C THR A 3 43.35 -1.69 9.86
N LYS A 4 42.70 -2.38 10.79
CA LYS A 4 42.50 -3.83 10.74
C LYS A 4 41.71 -4.15 9.46
N THR A 5 42.41 -4.60 8.43
CA THR A 5 41.82 -5.08 7.19
C THR A 5 41.07 -6.38 7.47
N LEU A 6 39.78 -6.41 7.14
CA LEU A 6 38.97 -7.62 7.30
C LEU A 6 39.50 -8.69 6.32
N PRO A 7 39.79 -9.92 6.78
CA PRO A 7 40.14 -11.02 5.88
C PRO A 7 39.00 -11.29 4.88
N ILE A 8 39.33 -11.52 3.62
CA ILE A 8 38.34 -11.72 2.54
C ILE A 8 37.39 -12.90 2.84
N ALA A 9 37.89 -13.95 3.51
CA ALA A 9 37.07 -15.07 3.96
C ALA A 9 36.01 -14.68 5.00
N GLU A 10 36.33 -13.75 5.92
CA GLU A 10 35.36 -13.23 6.89
C GLU A 10 34.33 -12.32 6.19
N LEU A 11 34.76 -11.55 5.19
CA LEU A 11 33.87 -10.71 4.37
C LEU A 11 32.87 -11.57 3.59
N ARG A 12 33.32 -12.64 2.92
CA ARG A 12 32.45 -13.59 2.21
C ARG A 12 31.43 -14.23 3.14
N LYS A 13 31.87 -14.69 4.32
CA LYS A 13 30.97 -15.28 5.31
C LYS A 13 29.91 -14.28 5.79
N LEU A 14 30.28 -13.01 5.97
CA LEU A 14 29.35 -11.97 6.39
C LEU A 14 28.37 -11.61 5.28
N LEU A 15 28.83 -11.51 4.03
CA LEU A 15 27.99 -11.26 2.86
C LEU A 15 26.99 -12.39 2.60
N ALA A 16 27.43 -13.65 2.72
CA ALA A 16 26.54 -14.81 2.62
C ALA A 16 25.48 -14.81 3.73
N ALA A 17 25.89 -14.57 4.98
CA ALA A 17 24.95 -14.49 6.11
C ALA A 17 23.94 -13.33 5.96
N VAL A 18 24.37 -12.17 5.46
CA VAL A 18 23.49 -11.03 5.17
C VAL A 18 22.53 -11.34 4.01
N SER A 19 23.00 -12.06 2.98
CA SER A 19 22.16 -12.50 1.87
C SER A 19 21.06 -13.47 2.34
N ASP A 20 21.44 -14.52 3.06
CA ASP A 20 20.51 -15.54 3.54
C ASP A 20 19.46 -14.94 4.47
N HIS A 21 19.91 -14.21 5.49
CA HIS A 21 19.01 -13.61 6.46
C HIS A 21 18.15 -12.51 5.82
N GLY A 22 18.72 -11.71 4.93
CA GLY A 22 18.00 -10.68 4.19
C GLY A 22 16.91 -11.26 3.29
N LYS A 23 17.17 -12.37 2.59
CA LYS A 23 16.15 -13.07 1.80
C LYS A 23 15.01 -13.57 2.66
N GLN A 24 15.32 -14.20 3.80
CA GLN A 24 14.30 -14.70 4.70
C GLN A 24 13.39 -13.58 5.20
N HIS A 25 13.97 -12.47 5.70
CA HIS A 25 13.18 -11.30 6.12
C HIS A 25 12.33 -10.72 4.99
N LEU A 26 12.84 -10.68 3.76
CA LEU A 26 12.09 -10.14 2.63
C LEU A 26 10.95 -11.07 2.20
N VAL A 27 11.10 -12.39 2.32
CA VAL A 27 10.00 -13.33 2.09
C VAL A 27 8.91 -13.16 3.14
N GLU A 28 9.28 -12.97 4.42
CA GLU A 28 8.33 -12.70 5.50
C GLU A 28 7.60 -11.37 5.27
N VAL A 29 8.32 -10.30 4.93
CA VAL A 29 7.72 -8.99 4.61
C VAL A 29 6.81 -9.08 3.39
N GLU A 30 7.18 -9.83 2.35
CA GLU A 30 6.32 -10.04 1.18
C GLU A 30 5.01 -10.76 1.58
N ALA A 31 5.11 -11.80 2.40
CA ALA A 31 3.94 -12.52 2.90
C ALA A 31 3.02 -11.63 3.73
N ASP A 32 3.57 -10.82 4.63
CA ASP A 32 2.82 -9.85 5.44
C ASP A 32 2.12 -8.79 4.58
N LEU A 33 2.81 -8.26 3.55
CA LEU A 33 2.24 -7.29 2.63
C LEU A 33 1.08 -7.89 1.83
N LEU A 34 1.23 -9.12 1.31
CA LEU A 34 0.17 -9.83 0.60
C LEU A 34 -1.03 -10.10 1.51
N GLN A 35 -0.80 -10.54 2.75
CA GLN A 35 -1.85 -10.75 3.73
C GLN A 35 -2.56 -9.44 4.08
N THR A 36 -1.81 -8.35 4.24
CA THR A 36 -2.37 -7.02 4.49
C THR A 36 -3.26 -6.56 3.34
N THR A 37 -2.84 -6.75 2.09
CA THR A 37 -3.67 -6.45 0.91
C THR A 37 -4.96 -7.26 0.91
N PHE A 38 -4.88 -8.55 1.22
CA PHE A 38 -6.04 -9.43 1.30
C PHE A 38 -7.03 -8.96 2.38
N LEU A 39 -6.56 -8.76 3.61
CA LEU A 39 -7.40 -8.34 4.75
C LEU A 39 -8.02 -6.97 4.53
N LEU A 40 -7.27 -6.01 3.96
CA LEU A 40 -7.80 -4.69 3.62
C LEU A 40 -8.90 -4.79 2.56
N SER A 41 -8.70 -5.61 1.52
CA SER A 41 -9.70 -5.80 0.47
C SER A 41 -10.99 -6.41 1.02
N GLU A 42 -10.87 -7.44 1.86
CA GLU A 42 -12.02 -8.07 2.51
C GLU A 42 -12.75 -7.10 3.45
N ALA A 43 -12.01 -6.32 4.24
CA ALA A 43 -12.60 -5.33 5.15
C ALA A 43 -13.36 -4.25 4.37
N ILE A 44 -12.82 -3.79 3.26
CA ILE A 44 -13.45 -2.74 2.43
C ILE A 44 -14.70 -3.28 1.72
N GLU A 45 -14.65 -4.50 1.19
CA GLU A 45 -15.83 -5.15 0.60
C GLU A 45 -16.97 -5.30 1.62
N LYS A 46 -16.64 -5.72 2.85
CA LYS A 46 -17.60 -5.83 3.96
C LYS A 46 -18.17 -4.48 4.36
N LEU A 47 -17.34 -3.44 4.47
CA LEU A 47 -17.80 -2.09 4.77
C LEU A 47 -18.72 -1.57 3.65
N SER A 48 -18.32 -1.70 2.39
CA SER A 48 -19.13 -1.32 1.23
C SER A 48 -20.51 -1.97 1.27
N THR A 49 -20.55 -3.30 1.45
CA THR A 49 -21.78 -4.07 1.57
C THR A 49 -22.65 -3.57 2.73
N SER A 50 -22.04 -3.34 3.90
CA SER A 50 -22.75 -2.85 5.08
C SER A 50 -23.34 -1.45 4.86
N PHE A 51 -22.61 -0.54 4.22
CA PHE A 51 -23.10 0.82 3.96
C PHE A 51 -24.21 0.83 2.91
N THR A 52 -24.11 0.01 1.86
CA THR A 52 -25.21 -0.19 0.89
C THR A 52 -26.45 -0.75 1.58
N ALA A 53 -26.31 -1.76 2.45
CA ALA A 53 -27.45 -2.30 3.19
C ALA A 53 -28.11 -1.26 4.12
N VAL A 54 -27.32 -0.41 4.79
CA VAL A 54 -27.84 0.71 5.59
C VAL A 54 -28.58 1.71 4.69
N HIS A 55 -28.02 2.06 3.53
CA HIS A 55 -28.66 2.96 2.57
C HIS A 55 -30.01 2.42 2.11
N ASP A 56 -30.07 1.14 1.73
CA ASP A 56 -31.29 0.47 1.28
C ASP A 56 -32.35 0.44 2.40
N ALA A 57 -31.94 0.14 3.64
CA ALA A 57 -32.84 0.15 4.79
C ALA A 57 -33.40 1.56 5.07
N VAL A 58 -32.57 2.60 4.96
CA VAL A 58 -33.00 4.00 5.11
C VAL A 58 -33.96 4.39 3.98
N CYS A 59 -33.69 3.99 2.73
CA CYS A 59 -34.59 4.21 1.61
C CYS A 59 -35.95 3.51 1.80
N ALA A 60 -35.96 2.26 2.27
CA ALA A 60 -37.18 1.53 2.59
C ALA A 60 -37.96 2.19 3.75
N GLN A 61 -37.25 2.63 4.80
CA GLN A 61 -37.86 3.39 5.89
C GLN A 61 -38.49 4.69 5.39
N GLN A 62 -37.82 5.40 4.48
CA GLN A 62 -38.34 6.63 3.90
C GLN A 62 -39.62 6.41 3.10
N GLN A 63 -39.72 5.33 2.31
CA GLN A 63 -40.94 5.00 1.57
C GLN A 63 -42.15 4.78 2.51
N VAL A 64 -41.93 4.14 3.66
CA VAL A 64 -42.97 3.96 4.68
C VAL A 64 -43.36 5.30 5.28
N LEU A 65 -42.40 6.17 5.54
CA LEU A 65 -42.64 7.51 6.08
C LEU A 65 -43.39 8.41 5.10
N ASP A 66 -43.02 8.40 3.82
CA ASP A 66 -43.71 9.13 2.76
C ASP A 66 -45.17 8.66 2.64
N ALA A 67 -45.43 7.35 2.76
CA ALA A 67 -46.79 6.80 2.78
C ALA A 67 -47.61 7.23 4.02
N LEU A 68 -46.96 7.39 5.19
CA LEU A 68 -47.59 7.90 6.40
C LEU A 68 -47.90 9.39 6.28
N VAL A 69 -46.95 10.20 5.80
CA VAL A 69 -47.13 11.62 5.51
C VAL A 69 -48.29 11.84 4.53
N ALA A 70 -48.40 11.02 3.49
CA ALA A 70 -49.49 11.14 2.52
C ALA A 70 -50.86 10.81 3.12
N LYS A 71 -50.91 10.00 4.18
CA LYS A 71 -52.14 9.51 4.82
C LYS A 71 -52.57 10.35 6.02
N TYR A 72 -51.64 11.01 6.70
CA TYR A 72 -51.87 11.79 7.91
C TYR A 72 -51.44 13.23 7.70
N ALA A 73 -52.22 14.20 8.18
CA ALA A 73 -51.81 15.61 8.17
C ALA A 73 -50.68 15.83 9.20
N ILE A 74 -49.44 15.58 8.78
CA ILE A 74 -48.25 15.83 9.58
C ILE A 74 -47.88 17.32 9.46
N GLU A 75 -47.51 17.92 10.58
CA GLU A 75 -47.11 19.34 10.63
C GLU A 75 -45.84 19.59 9.80
N GLU A 76 -45.86 20.68 9.03
CA GLU A 76 -44.77 21.14 8.15
C GLU A 76 -43.37 21.20 8.81
N PRO A 77 -43.19 21.67 10.06
CA PRO A 77 -41.87 21.65 10.71
C PRO A 77 -41.33 20.24 11.02
N ILE A 78 -42.20 19.22 11.09
CA ILE A 78 -41.77 17.81 11.25
C ILE A 78 -41.28 17.26 9.91
N LEU A 79 -41.95 17.63 8.82
CA LEU A 79 -41.56 17.28 7.45
C LEU A 79 -40.19 17.84 7.08
N GLU A 80 -39.95 19.12 7.36
CA GLU A 80 -38.64 19.75 7.11
C GLU A 80 -37.50 19.05 7.86
N LYS A 81 -37.75 18.65 9.12
CA LYS A 81 -36.77 17.89 9.91
C LYS A 81 -36.49 16.52 9.30
N LEU A 82 -37.51 15.83 8.83
CA LEU A 82 -37.38 14.52 8.21
C LEU A 82 -36.54 14.59 6.92
N ASP A 83 -36.82 15.56 6.05
CA ASP A 83 -36.05 15.80 4.83
C ASP A 83 -34.61 16.19 5.13
N SER A 84 -34.38 16.97 6.20
CA SER A 84 -33.02 17.28 6.66
C SER A 84 -32.24 16.02 7.06
N TYR A 85 -32.86 15.10 7.80
CA TYR A 85 -32.22 13.84 8.18
C TYR A 85 -31.97 12.94 6.97
N LYS A 86 -32.92 12.85 6.05
CA LYS A 86 -32.78 12.10 4.80
C LYS A 86 -31.58 12.59 3.99
N SER A 87 -31.48 13.90 3.77
CA SER A 87 -30.38 14.53 3.04
C SER A 87 -29.04 14.29 3.73
N LYS A 88 -28.98 14.44 5.06
CA LYS A 88 -27.77 14.16 5.84
C LYS A 88 -27.32 12.72 5.70
N ILE A 89 -28.20 11.74 5.89
CA ILE A 89 -27.85 10.32 5.79
C ILE A 89 -27.38 9.97 4.37
N GLY A 90 -28.07 10.47 3.34
CA GLY A 90 -27.66 10.26 1.95
C GLY A 90 -26.27 10.81 1.65
N ASN A 91 -25.96 12.01 2.13
CA ASN A 91 -24.65 12.62 1.97
C ASN A 91 -23.55 11.84 2.70
N GLU A 92 -23.75 11.44 3.95
CA GLU A 92 -22.78 10.67 4.73
C GLU A 92 -22.46 9.32 4.07
N VAL A 93 -23.48 8.60 3.59
CA VAL A 93 -23.28 7.33 2.86
C VAL A 93 -22.47 7.57 1.58
N ASN A 94 -22.79 8.63 0.82
CA ASN A 94 -22.08 8.93 -0.42
C ASN A 94 -20.61 9.32 -0.17
N VAL A 95 -20.33 10.07 0.89
CA VAL A 95 -18.96 10.40 1.34
C VAL A 95 -18.20 9.12 1.67
N VAL A 96 -18.82 8.17 2.37
CA VAL A 96 -18.19 6.89 2.69
C VAL A 96 -17.88 6.07 1.45
N ILE A 97 -18.82 5.92 0.52
CA ILE A 97 -18.61 5.18 -0.73
C ILE A 97 -17.48 5.81 -1.56
N THR A 98 -17.47 7.13 -1.66
CA THR A 98 -16.40 7.87 -2.37
C THR A 98 -15.06 7.69 -1.64
N SER A 99 -15.05 7.69 -0.30
CA SER A 99 -13.84 7.48 0.50
C SER A 99 -13.27 6.07 0.33
N LEU A 100 -14.08 5.06 0.02
CA LEU A 100 -13.59 3.71 -0.30
C LEU A 100 -12.77 3.69 -1.59
N GLN A 101 -12.88 4.67 -2.48
CA GLN A 101 -12.03 4.77 -3.68
C GLN A 101 -10.55 5.00 -3.34
N PHE A 102 -10.22 5.53 -2.15
CA PHE A 102 -8.85 5.63 -1.64
C PHE A 102 -8.21 4.24 -1.35
N GLN A 103 -9.00 3.17 -1.36
CA GLN A 103 -8.50 1.80 -1.39
C GLN A 103 -7.53 1.58 -2.55
N ASP A 104 -7.84 2.12 -3.72
CA ASP A 104 -7.06 1.89 -4.92
C ASP A 104 -5.65 2.46 -4.74
N LEU A 105 -5.55 3.69 -4.23
CA LEU A 105 -4.27 4.32 -3.89
C LEU A 105 -3.45 3.51 -2.87
N THR A 106 -4.12 2.97 -1.84
CA THR A 106 -3.47 2.13 -0.82
C THR A 106 -2.97 0.82 -1.44
N SER A 107 -3.78 0.19 -2.30
CA SER A 107 -3.43 -1.04 -3.00
C SER A 107 -2.25 -0.82 -3.95
N GLN A 108 -2.22 0.32 -4.66
CA GLN A 108 -1.08 0.72 -5.50
C GLN A 108 0.21 0.93 -4.70
N LEU A 109 0.13 1.50 -3.49
CA LEU A 109 1.29 1.67 -2.60
C LEU A 109 1.83 0.33 -2.12
N VAL A 110 0.95 -0.60 -1.73
CA VAL A 110 1.37 -1.95 -1.31
C VAL A 110 1.99 -2.72 -2.47
N ALA A 111 1.36 -2.69 -3.66
CA ALA A 111 1.89 -3.33 -4.86
C ALA A 111 3.29 -2.81 -5.24
N ARG A 112 3.52 -1.49 -5.11
CA ARG A 112 4.85 -0.89 -5.29
C ARG A 112 5.86 -1.37 -4.24
N THR A 113 5.43 -1.52 -2.99
CA THR A 113 6.29 -2.02 -1.91
C THR A 113 6.69 -3.48 -2.15
N ILE A 114 5.75 -4.33 -2.60
CA ILE A 114 6.03 -5.72 -3.00
C ILE A 114 7.05 -5.77 -4.14
N LYS A 115 6.90 -4.92 -5.18
CA LYS A 115 7.91 -4.84 -6.26
C LYS A 115 9.31 -4.48 -5.74
N ARG A 116 9.40 -3.60 -4.74
CA ARG A 116 10.68 -3.23 -4.11
C ARG A 116 11.28 -4.39 -3.31
N VAL A 117 10.46 -5.11 -2.56
CA VAL A 117 10.88 -6.30 -1.81
C VAL A 117 11.44 -7.36 -2.76
N ASN A 118 10.76 -7.60 -3.88
CA ASN A 118 11.23 -8.54 -4.90
C ASN A 118 12.55 -8.08 -5.56
N GLY A 119 12.67 -6.80 -5.94
CA GLY A 119 13.94 -6.29 -6.47
C GLY A 119 15.10 -6.40 -5.48
N LEU A 120 14.85 -6.26 -4.18
CA LEU A 120 15.90 -6.47 -3.17
C LEU A 120 16.25 -7.96 -2.99
N LYS A 121 15.27 -8.86 -3.10
CA LYS A 121 15.52 -10.32 -3.11
C LYS A 121 16.40 -10.72 -4.28
N ASP A 122 16.15 -10.17 -5.47
CA ASP A 122 16.96 -10.42 -6.67
C ASP A 122 18.42 -9.98 -6.47
N LEU A 123 18.65 -8.78 -5.91
CA LEU A 123 19.99 -8.30 -5.58
C LEU A 123 20.72 -9.18 -4.55
N LEU A 124 20.01 -9.67 -3.53
CA LEU A 124 20.59 -10.60 -2.57
C LEU A 124 20.88 -11.97 -3.19
N HIS A 125 20.08 -12.40 -4.17
CA HIS A 125 20.34 -13.62 -4.93
C HIS A 125 21.61 -13.48 -5.79
N GLU A 126 21.77 -12.35 -6.47
CA GLU A 126 23.00 -12.03 -7.20
C GLU A 126 24.23 -11.98 -6.28
N LEU A 127 24.09 -11.46 -5.04
CA LEU A 127 25.16 -11.45 -4.03
C LEU A 127 25.63 -12.86 -3.65
N GLU A 128 24.68 -13.79 -3.49
CA GLU A 128 24.99 -15.19 -3.18
C GLU A 128 25.71 -15.86 -4.37
N ALA A 129 25.19 -15.67 -5.58
CA ALA A 129 25.76 -16.25 -6.80
C ALA A 129 27.20 -15.76 -7.05
N HIS A 130 27.44 -14.45 -7.00
CA HIS A 130 28.78 -13.88 -7.20
C HIS A 130 29.76 -14.28 -6.10
N SER A 131 29.30 -14.47 -4.84
CA SER A 131 30.17 -14.91 -3.75
C SER A 131 30.76 -16.31 -3.95
N ASN A 132 30.16 -17.15 -4.82
CA ASN A 132 30.60 -18.52 -5.08
C ASN A 132 31.58 -18.64 -6.28
N GLU A 133 31.63 -17.64 -7.18
CA GLU A 133 32.36 -17.73 -8.46
C GLU A 133 33.68 -16.93 -8.53
N MET A 134 34.05 -16.21 -7.46
CA MET A 134 35.20 -15.27 -7.47
C MET A 134 36.56 -15.96 -7.61
N ASP A 135 37.44 -15.38 -8.43
CA ASP A 135 38.84 -15.82 -8.61
C ASP A 135 39.71 -15.40 -7.41
N PRO A 136 40.39 -16.33 -6.71
CA PRO A 136 41.25 -16.02 -5.55
C PRO A 136 42.33 -14.96 -5.80
N GLY A 137 42.71 -14.72 -7.06
CA GLY A 137 43.67 -13.68 -7.45
C GLY A 137 43.14 -12.25 -7.49
N HIS A 138 41.83 -12.05 -7.67
CA HIS A 138 41.20 -10.73 -7.90
C HIS A 138 39.96 -10.47 -7.01
N GLU A 139 39.69 -11.35 -6.05
CA GLU A 139 38.55 -11.31 -5.13
C GLU A 139 38.26 -9.92 -4.53
N HIS A 140 39.29 -9.13 -4.20
CA HIS A 140 39.06 -7.80 -3.59
C HIS A 140 38.46 -6.78 -4.57
N GLU A 141 38.99 -6.69 -5.79
CA GLU A 141 38.48 -5.75 -6.81
C GLU A 141 37.09 -6.16 -7.31
N GLU A 142 36.85 -7.48 -7.41
CA GLU A 142 35.55 -8.02 -7.79
C GLU A 142 34.47 -7.75 -6.74
N ILE A 143 34.76 -7.92 -5.44
CA ILE A 143 33.82 -7.59 -4.36
C ILE A 143 33.51 -6.08 -4.34
N VAL A 144 34.52 -5.22 -4.52
CA VAL A 144 34.31 -3.77 -4.53
C VAL A 144 33.44 -3.35 -5.71
N LYS A 145 33.73 -3.82 -6.93
CA LYS A 145 32.91 -3.53 -8.12
C LYS A 145 31.47 -3.99 -7.93
N PHE A 146 31.28 -5.19 -7.38
CA PHE A 146 29.96 -5.74 -7.14
C PHE A 146 29.15 -4.91 -6.12
N LEU A 147 29.77 -4.49 -5.02
CA LEU A 147 29.11 -3.61 -4.04
C LEU A 147 28.77 -2.23 -4.63
N GLU A 148 29.61 -1.69 -5.51
CA GLU A 148 29.34 -0.45 -6.24
C GLU A 148 28.16 -0.59 -7.21
N GLU A 149 28.06 -1.72 -7.92
CA GLU A 149 26.95 -2.03 -8.82
C GLU A 149 25.64 -2.22 -8.05
N MET A 150 25.66 -2.95 -6.93
CA MET A 150 24.50 -3.13 -6.06
C MET A 150 24.02 -1.78 -5.49
N ASN A 151 24.93 -0.94 -4.99
CA ASN A 151 24.59 0.38 -4.48
C ASN A 151 23.96 1.26 -5.58
N ARG A 152 24.47 1.18 -6.81
CA ARG A 152 23.90 1.89 -7.97
C ARG A 152 22.49 1.39 -8.29
N SER A 153 22.27 0.08 -8.34
CA SER A 153 20.94 -0.51 -8.58
C SER A 153 19.93 -0.11 -7.51
N LEU A 154 20.33 -0.10 -6.23
CA LEU A 154 19.50 0.40 -5.12
C LEU A 154 19.17 1.89 -5.26
N GLN A 155 20.14 2.70 -5.69
CA GLN A 155 19.96 4.14 -5.86
C GLN A 155 19.07 4.48 -7.06
N VAL A 156 19.15 3.73 -8.16
CA VAL A 156 18.23 3.82 -9.30
C VAL A 156 16.81 3.45 -8.88
N GLY A 157 16.65 2.33 -8.17
CA GLY A 157 15.34 1.93 -7.63
C GLY A 157 14.74 2.95 -6.65
N SER A 158 15.57 3.57 -5.81
CA SER A 158 15.16 4.60 -4.84
C SER A 158 14.79 5.95 -5.50
N SER A 159 15.53 6.36 -6.54
CA SER A 159 15.27 7.63 -7.24
C SER A 159 14.02 7.57 -8.14
N ALA A 160 13.80 6.45 -8.85
CA ALA A 160 12.55 6.20 -9.57
C ALA A 160 11.32 6.26 -8.64
N LEU A 161 11.48 5.80 -7.39
CA LEU A 161 10.44 5.82 -6.36
C LEU A 161 10.12 7.24 -5.86
N SER A 162 11.15 8.06 -5.59
CA SER A 162 10.95 9.46 -5.15
C SER A 162 10.23 10.31 -6.20
N GLY A 163 10.46 10.05 -7.49
CA GLY A 163 9.75 10.71 -8.58
C GLY A 163 8.26 10.32 -8.66
N GLY A 164 7.94 9.04 -8.46
CA GLY A 164 6.57 8.53 -8.50
C GLY A 164 5.74 8.85 -7.24
N LEU A 165 6.36 8.89 -6.06
CA LEU A 165 5.69 9.30 -4.81
C LEU A 165 5.24 10.76 -4.86
N ARG A 166 6.08 11.67 -5.38
CA ARG A 166 5.71 13.08 -5.52
C ARG A 166 4.56 13.32 -6.50
N LYS A 167 4.39 12.46 -7.51
CA LYS A 167 3.31 12.57 -8.49
C LYS A 167 1.97 12.00 -7.98
N SER A 168 2.03 11.01 -7.10
CA SER A 168 0.86 10.28 -6.57
C SER A 168 0.32 10.88 -5.26
N VAL A 169 1.15 11.58 -4.47
CA VAL A 169 0.78 12.21 -3.19
C VAL A 169 0.51 13.72 -3.36
N GLY A 170 -0.10 14.10 -4.48
CA GLY A 170 -0.55 15.48 -4.73
C GLY A 170 -1.92 15.80 -4.13
N GLN A 171 -2.72 14.78 -3.80
CA GLN A 171 -4.02 14.94 -3.16
C GLN A 171 -3.88 14.78 -1.64
N GLN A 172 -3.84 15.92 -0.94
CA GLN A 172 -3.80 16.00 0.51
C GLN A 172 -5.19 16.14 1.15
N ASP A 173 -6.26 16.25 0.36
CA ASP A 173 -7.60 16.53 0.87
C ASP A 173 -8.64 15.51 0.36
N MET A 174 -9.25 14.79 1.31
CA MET A 174 -10.23 13.70 1.11
C MET A 174 -11.60 14.21 0.64
N ALA A 175 -11.86 15.53 0.72
CA ALA A 175 -13.17 16.11 0.43
C ALA A 175 -13.29 16.80 -0.93
N THR A 176 -12.18 17.00 -1.67
CA THR A 176 -12.13 17.96 -2.78
C THR A 176 -11.35 17.52 -4.03
N GLY A 177 -10.83 16.29 -4.10
CA GLY A 177 -10.04 15.84 -5.25
C GLY A 177 -10.81 15.00 -6.26
N GLU A 178 -10.96 15.48 -7.50
CA GLU A 178 -11.23 14.62 -8.66
C GLU A 178 -10.08 13.59 -8.79
N ILE A 179 -10.41 12.31 -8.78
CA ILE A 179 -9.45 11.22 -8.99
C ILE A 179 -9.07 11.23 -10.48
N ASP A 180 -7.87 11.71 -10.79
CA ASP A 180 -7.26 11.50 -12.10
C ASP A 180 -7.00 9.98 -12.27
N LEU A 181 -7.86 9.32 -13.04
CA LEU A 181 -7.65 7.95 -13.51
C LEU A 181 -6.45 7.92 -14.47
N PHE A 182 -5.34 7.33 -14.04
CA PHE A 182 -4.24 6.90 -14.91
C PHE A 182 -3.87 5.45 -14.65
#